data_AF-A0A7J9XJZ6-F1
#
_entry.id   AF-A0A7J9XJZ6-F1
#
_cell.length_a   1.000
_cell.length_b   1.000
_cell.length_c   1.000
_cell.angle_alpha   90.00
_cell.angle_beta   90.00
_cell.angle_gamma   90.00
#
_symmetry.space_group_name_H-M   'P 1'
#
loop_
_entity.id
_entity.type
_entity.pdbx_description
1 polymer ?
#
loop_
_entity_poly.entity_id
_entity_poly.type
_entity_poly.pdbx_seq_one_letter_code
_entity_poly.pdbx_strand_id
1 'polypeptide(L)' 'MQREHRASDADRERIADRLRRALDEGRLTLTEFDERTRAAYAARTYGELDNLTTDLPEDLW' A
#
# COMPACT_ATOMS: atom_id res chain seq x y z
N MET A 1 -9.93 14.63 -7.64
CA MET A 1 -9.99 15.36 -6.35
C MET A 1 -9.68 14.45 -5.16
N GLN A 2 -10.31 13.26 -5.03
CA GLN A 2 -10.07 12.37 -3.87
C GLN A 2 -8.62 11.88 -3.72
N ARG A 3 -7.89 11.65 -4.82
CA ARG A 3 -6.46 11.28 -4.78
C ARG A 3 -5.56 12.31 -4.11
N GLU A 4 -5.96 13.59 -4.11
CA GLU A 4 -5.22 14.68 -3.44
C GLU A 4 -5.63 14.84 -1.96
N HIS A 5 -6.69 14.15 -1.51
CA HIS A 5 -7.09 14.19 -0.10
C HIS A 5 -6.03 13.49 0.75
N ARG A 6 -5.86 13.98 1.98
CA ARG A 6 -4.88 13.42 2.89
C ARG A 6 -5.31 12.04 3.38
N ALA A 7 -4.38 11.10 3.34
CA ALA A 7 -4.57 9.78 3.93
C ALA A 7 -4.46 9.87 5.46
N SER A 8 -5.38 9.20 6.16
CA SER A 8 -5.27 8.99 7.60
C SER A 8 -4.26 7.89 7.93
N ASP A 9 -3.89 7.76 9.19
CA ASP A 9 -3.03 6.68 9.66
C ASP A 9 -3.66 5.31 9.40
N ALA A 10 -4.97 5.20 9.62
CA ALA A 10 -5.74 3.99 9.32
C ALA A 10 -5.72 3.62 7.83
N ASP A 11 -5.68 4.61 6.93
CA ASP A 11 -5.56 4.34 5.50
C ASP A 11 -4.17 3.78 5.16
N ARG A 12 -3.11 4.29 5.80
CA ARG A 12 -1.73 3.77 5.63
C ARG A 12 -1.61 2.35 6.18
N GLU A 13 -2.21 2.06 7.33
CA GLU A 13 -2.25 0.72 7.93
C GLU A 13 -2.97 -0.29 7.02
N ARG A 14 -4.13 0.06 6.45
CA ARG A 14 -4.83 -0.84 5.50
C ARG A 14 -3.97 -1.21 4.29
N ILE A 15 -3.19 -0.26 3.76
CA ILE A 15 -2.28 -0.54 2.65
C ILE A 15 -1.11 -1.42 3.11
N ALA A 16 -0.55 -1.18 4.29
CA ALA A 16 0.50 -2.04 4.85
C ALA A 16 0.01 -3.49 5.04
N ASP A 17 -1.23 -3.69 5.49
CA ASP A 17 -1.85 -5.02 5.61
C ASP A 17 -2.03 -5.69 4.24
N ARG A 18 -2.45 -4.93 3.22
CA ARG A 18 -2.56 -5.44 1.84
C ARG A 18 -1.20 -5.87 1.29
N LEU A 19 -0.16 -5.05 1.51
CA LEU A 19 1.21 -5.38 1.12
C LEU A 19 1.70 -6.64 1.85
N ARG A 20 1.31 -6.85 3.11
CA ARG A 20 1.63 -8.07 3.86
C ARG A 20 1.00 -9.30 3.23
N ARG A 21 -0.29 -9.25 2.89
CA ARG A 21 -0.97 -10.36 2.20
C ARG A 21 -0.29 -10.69 0.86
N ALA A 22 0.10 -9.67 0.09
CA ALA A 22 0.81 -9.86 -1.17
C ALA A 22 2.19 -10.53 -0.99
N LEU A 23 2.91 -10.21 0.09
CA LEU A 23 4.14 -10.93 0.47
C LEU A 23 3.84 -12.39 0.83
N ASP A 24 2.82 -12.63 1.65
CA ASP A 24 2.44 -13.98 2.08
C ASP A 24 2.03 -14.88 0.90
N GLU A 25 1.43 -14.30 -0.14
CA GLU A 25 1.10 -14.97 -1.41
C GLU A 25 2.29 -15.10 -2.38
N GLY A 26 3.46 -14.54 -2.03
CA GLY A 26 4.66 -14.57 -2.87
C GLY A 26 4.63 -13.63 -4.08
N ARG A 27 3.72 -12.65 -4.10
CA ARG A 27 3.63 -11.63 -5.15
C ARG A 27 4.62 -10.48 -4.97
N LEU A 28 5.00 -10.24 -3.72
CA LEU A 28 6.10 -9.34 -3.37
C LEU A 28 7.24 -10.16 -2.80
N THR A 29 8.45 -9.77 -3.13
CA THR A 29 9.64 -10.15 -2.37
C THR A 29 9.67 -9.40 -1.04
N LEU A 30 10.47 -9.89 -0.08
CA LEU A 30 10.66 -9.19 1.20
C LEU A 30 11.20 -7.76 1.01
N THR A 31 12.07 -7.55 0.02
CA THR A 31 12.62 -6.23 -0.31
C THR A 31 11.55 -5.29 -0.83
N GLU A 32 10.72 -5.73 -1.79
CA GLU A 32 9.62 -4.91 -2.31
C GLU A 32 8.58 -4.60 -1.22
N PHE A 33 8.30 -5.57 -0.35
CA PHE A 33 7.43 -5.37 0.80
C PHE A 33 7.97 -4.27 1.74
N ASP A 34 9.26 -4.34 2.11
CA ASP A 34 9.90 -3.34 2.99
C ASP A 34 9.90 -1.93 2.36
N GLU A 35 10.27 -1.82 1.07
CA GLU A 35 10.24 -0.56 0.32
C GLU A 35 8.84 0.04 0.25
N ARG A 36 7.85 -0.75 -0.17
CA ARG A 36 6.46 -0.28 -0.32
C ARG A 36 5.81 0.02 1.02
N THR A 37 6.13 -0.73 2.09
CA THR A 37 5.59 -0.46 3.43
C THR A 37 6.14 0.85 3.99
N ARG A 38 7.43 1.14 3.80
CA ARG A 38 7.99 2.46 4.15
C ARG A 38 7.34 3.58 3.37
N ALA A 39 7.11 3.40 2.07
CA ALA A 39 6.41 4.36 1.24
C ALA A 39 4.96 4.57 1.70
N ALA A 40 4.26 3.49 2.09
CA ALA A 40 2.89 3.57 2.61
C ALA A 40 2.81 4.44 3.86
N TYR A 41 3.73 4.27 4.82
CA TYR A 41 3.76 5.11 6.02
C TYR A 41 4.21 6.55 5.78
N ALA A 42 4.96 6.82 4.71
CA ALA A 42 5.36 8.16 4.30
C ALA A 42 4.31 8.90 3.46
N ALA A 43 3.37 8.17 2.86
CA ALA A 43 2.33 8.72 2.01
C ALA A 43 1.47 9.74 2.78
N ARG A 44 1.16 10.84 2.11
CA ARG A 44 0.33 11.94 2.59
C ARG A 44 -1.03 11.92 1.94
N THR A 45 -1.17 11.34 0.75
CA THR A 45 -2.43 11.37 -0.01
C THR A 45 -2.90 9.98 -0.42
N TYR A 46 -4.20 9.85 -0.72
CA TYR A 46 -4.74 8.60 -1.26
C TYR A 46 -4.10 8.22 -2.60
N GLY A 47 -3.74 9.20 -3.44
CA GLY A 47 -3.10 8.93 -4.73
C GLY A 47 -1.72 8.28 -4.57
N GLU A 48 -0.95 8.67 -3.55
CA GLU A 48 0.33 8.04 -3.22
C GLU A 48 0.12 6.60 -2.72
N LEU A 49 -0.89 6.36 -1.89
CA LEU A 49 -1.25 5.02 -1.40
C LEU A 49 -1.71 4.08 -2.51
N ASP A 50 -2.60 4.54 -3.39
CA ASP A 50 -3.11 3.75 -4.52
C ASP A 50 -1.94 3.23 -5.38
N ASN A 51 -0.96 4.09 -5.67
CA ASN A 51 0.18 3.79 -6.53
C ASN A 51 0.99 2.58 -6.05
N LEU A 52 1.06 2.35 -4.74
CA LEU A 52 1.86 1.26 -4.14
C LEU A 52 1.30 -0.14 -4.42
N THR A 53 0.09 -0.21 -4.96
CA THR A 53 -0.67 -1.45 -5.09
C THR A 53 -1.34 -1.62 -6.46
N THR A 54 -0.99 -0.77 -7.43
CA THR A 54 -1.60 -0.77 -8.78
C THR A 54 -1.29 -2.03 -9.59
N ASP A 55 -0.17 -2.68 -9.30
CA ASP A 55 0.27 -3.94 -9.88
C ASP A 55 -0.18 -5.17 -9.07
N LEU A 56 -0.89 -4.96 -7.96
CA LEU A 56 -1.39 -6.03 -7.09
C LEU A 56 -2.88 -6.31 -7.35
N PRO A 57 -3.31 -7.58 -7.28
CA PRO A 57 -4.71 -7.95 -7.50
C PRO A 57 -5.69 -7.33 -6.50
N GLU A 58 -6.91 -7.04 -6.95
CA GLU A 58 -7.97 -6.45 -6.13
C GLU A 58 -8.66 -7.47 -5.20
N ASP A 59 -8.45 -8.77 -5.32
CA ASP A 59 -9.02 -9.76 -4.39
C ASP A 59 -8.33 -9.74 -3.00
N LEU A 60 -7.28 -8.94 -2.84
CA LEU A 60 -6.59 -8.71 -1.56
C LEU A 60 -7.29 -7.70 -0.63
N TRP A 61 -8.44 -7.15 -1.02
CA TRP A 61 -9.19 -6.12 -0.26
C TRP A 61 -10.17 -6.71 0.75
#